data_AF-A0A6I3BML0-F1
#
_entry.id   AF-A0A6I3BML0-F1
#
_cell.length_a   1.000
_cell.length_b   1.000
_cell.length_c   1.000
_cell.angle_alpha   90.00
_cell.angle_beta   90.00
_cell.angle_gamma   90.00
#
_symmetry.space_group_name_H-M   'P 1'
#
loop_
_entity.id
_entity.type
_entity.pdbx_description
1 polymer ?
#
loop_
_entity_poly.entity_id
_entity_poly.type
_entity_poly.pdbx_seq_one_letter_code
_entity_poly.pdbx_strand_id
1 'polypeptide(L)' 'HRGGTTLEVRVHPEDIGKVIGRNGRTARALRTVVSAIAGRSVRVDLIEADEGR' A
#
# COMPACT_ATOMS: atom_id res chain seq x y z
N HIS A 1 -12.00 -12.67 13.72
CA HIS A 1 -11.42 -11.40 13.23
C HIS A 1 -9.92 -11.38 13.57
N ARG A 2 -9.01 -11.63 12.62
CA ARG A 2 -7.55 -11.61 12.89
C ARG A 2 -7.10 -10.15 12.97
N GLY A 3 -6.63 -9.71 14.14
CA GLY A 3 -6.09 -8.38 14.39
C GLY A 3 -4.73 -8.13 13.72
N GLY A 4 -4.67 -8.18 12.40
CA GLY A 4 -3.51 -7.70 11.63
C GLY A 4 -3.53 -6.18 11.58
N THR A 5 -2.36 -5.54 11.65
CA THR A 5 -2.25 -4.09 11.44
C THR A 5 -2.46 -3.80 9.95
N THR A 6 -3.38 -2.90 9.60
CA THR A 6 -3.51 -2.39 8.23
C THR A 6 -2.82 -1.04 8.14
N LEU A 7 -1.99 -0.87 7.12
CA LEU A 7 -1.38 0.40 6.74
C LEU A 7 -2.01 0.86 5.43
N GLU A 8 -2.73 1.98 5.50
CA GLU A 8 -3.29 2.65 4.33
C GLU A 8 -2.29 3.66 3.79
N VAL A 9 -1.95 3.50 2.52
CA VAL A 9 -1.09 4.42 1.78
C VAL A 9 -1.99 5.20 0.84
N ARG A 10 -2.19 6.48 1.16
CA ARG A 10 -2.98 7.42 0.37
C ARG A 10 -2.11 7.97 -0.74
N VAL A 11 -2.56 7.82 -1.97
CA VAL A 11 -1.83 8.21 -3.18
C VAL A 11 -2.70 9.15 -3.98
N HIS A 12 -2.11 10.22 -4.53
CA HIS A 12 -2.85 11.08 -5.44
C HIS A 12 -3.40 10.27 -6.63
N PRO A 13 -4.65 10.50 -7.09
CA PRO A 13 -5.25 9.72 -8.17
C PRO A 13 -4.38 9.66 -9.43
N GLU A 14 -3.70 10.76 -9.78
CA GLU A 14 -2.82 10.81 -10.97
C GLU A 14 -1.54 9.96 -10.85
N ASP A 15 -1.16 9.60 -9.63
CA ASP A 15 0.06 8.84 -9.33
C ASP A 15 -0.20 7.37 -9.07
N ILE A 16 -1.46 6.94 -8.93
CA ILE A 16 -1.76 5.56 -8.53
C ILE A 16 -1.19 4.54 -9.51
N GLY A 17 -1.28 4.80 -10.81
CA GLY A 17 -0.69 3.93 -11.84
C GLY A 17 0.82 3.80 -11.70
N LYS A 18 1.52 4.88 -11.33
CA LYS A 18 2.98 4.90 -11.11
C LYS A 18 3.34 4.10 -9.86
N VAL A 19 2.60 4.29 -8.77
CA VAL A 19 2.84 3.62 -7.48
C VAL A 19 2.53 2.12 -7.54
N ILE A 20 1.46 1.72 -8.24
CA ILE A 20 1.16 0.30 -8.48
C ILE A 20 2.28 -0.34 -9.31
N GLY A 21 2.71 0.37 -10.37
CA GLY A 21 3.71 -0.10 -11.31
C GLY A 21 3.19 -1.22 -12.22
N ARG A 22 3.94 -1.55 -13.28
CA ARG A 22 3.54 -2.57 -14.26
C ARG A 22 3.27 -3.91 -13.56
N ASN A 23 2.06 -4.46 -13.75
CA ASN A 23 1.57 -5.70 -13.13
C ASN A 23 1.65 -5.68 -11.59
N GLY A 24 1.60 -4.50 -10.96
CA GLY A 24 1.68 -4.37 -9.51
C GLY A 24 3.07 -4.63 -8.91
N ARG A 25 4.14 -4.64 -9.72
CA ARG A 25 5.50 -4.97 -9.24
C ARG A 25 5.99 -4.03 -8.13
N THR A 26 5.72 -2.73 -8.28
CA THR A 26 6.13 -1.72 -7.29
C THR A 26 5.35 -1.89 -5.99
N ALA A 27 4.02 -2.05 -6.06
CA ALA A 27 3.18 -2.33 -4.90
C ALA A 27 3.60 -3.62 -4.17
N ARG A 28 4.00 -4.67 -4.92
CA ARG A 28 4.48 -5.92 -4.33
C ARG A 28 5.81 -5.74 -3.61
N ALA A 29 6.77 -5.00 -4.20
CA ALA A 29 8.04 -4.69 -3.56
C ALA A 29 7.83 -3.92 -2.24
N LEU A 30 6.95 -2.92 -2.25
CA LEU A 30 6.59 -2.15 -1.05
C LEU A 30 6.03 -3.06 0.05
N ARG A 31 5.08 -3.94 -0.29
CA ARG A 31 4.49 -4.92 0.64
C ARG A 31 5.55 -5.84 1.25
N THR A 32 6.50 -6.32 0.44
CA THR A 32 7.59 -7.18 0.92
C THR A 32 8.46 -6.46 1.94
N VAL A 33 8.90 -5.24 1.63
CA VAL A 33 9.75 -4.44 2.53
C VAL A 33 9.04 -4.13 3.84
N VAL A 34 7.78 -3.66 3.78
CA VAL A 34 6.99 -3.36 4.98
C VAL A 34 6.78 -4.60 5.84
N SER A 35 6.46 -5.74 5.22
CA SER A 35 6.29 -7.01 5.95
C SER A 35 7.58 -7.45 6.64
N ALA A 36 8.74 -7.28 5.98
CA ALA A 36 10.04 -7.62 6.54
C ALA A 36 10.41 -6.74 7.74
N ILE A 37 10.09 -5.45 7.69
CA ILE A 37 10.38 -4.50 8.78
C ILE A 37 9.42 -4.67 9.96
N ALA A 38 8.14 -4.94 9.70
CA ALA A 38 7.12 -4.93 10.75
C ALA A 38 7.24 -6.08 11.77
N GLY A 39 7.93 -7.17 11.42
CA GLY A 39 8.10 -8.35 12.28
C GLY A 39 6.79 -9.08 12.63
N ARG A 40 5.67 -8.70 12.00
CA ARG A 40 4.32 -9.26 12.20
C ARG A 40 3.51 -9.13 10.91
N SER A 41 2.34 -9.79 10.88
CA SER A 41 1.42 -9.65 9.75
C SER A 41 0.89 -8.22 9.64
N VAL A 42 1.21 -7.55 8.53
CA VAL A 42 0.72 -6.23 8.16
C VAL A 42 0.09 -6.30 6.76
N ARG A 43 -1.09 -5.71 6.60
CA ARG A 43 -1.71 -5.51 5.28
C ARG A 43 -1.39 -4.10 4.81
N VAL A 44 -0.96 -3.96 3.55
CA VAL A 44 -0.73 -2.65 2.92
C VAL A 44 -1.74 -2.45 1.80
N ASP A 45 -2.60 -1.46 2.00
CA ASP A 45 -3.65 -1.08 1.09
C ASP A 45 -3.33 0.29 0.49
N LEU A 46 -3.29 0.34 -0.85
CA LEU A 46 -3.07 1.57 -1.61
C LEU A 46 -4.45 2.13 -1.95
N ILE A 47 -4.74 3.34 -1.49
CA ILE A 47 -6.02 4.00 -1.72
C ILE A 47 -5.78 5.35 -2.37
N GLU A 48 -6.69 5.75 -3.25
CA GLU A 48 -6.69 7.09 -3.81
C GLU A 48 -7.00 8.09 -2.71
N ALA A 49 -6.20 9.14 -2.62
CA ALA A 49 -6.49 10.27 -1.77
C ALA A 49 -7.68 11.00 -2.39
N ASP A 50 -8.80 11.02 -1.68
CA ASP A 50 -9.96 11.82 -2.06
C ASP A 50 -9.50 13.29 -2.21
N GLU A 51 -9.63 13.85 -3.42
CA GLU A 51 -9.20 15.22 -3.73
C GLU A 51 -10.10 16.29 -3.06
N GLY A 52 -11.13 15.87 -2.33
CA GLY A 52 -12.08 16.73 -1.63
C GLY A 52 -11.87 16.84 -0.11
N ARG A 53 -10.81 17.52 0.32
CA ARG A 53 -10.78 18.20 1.64
C ARG A 53 -9.94 19.46 1.60
#